data_AF-A0AAD5YFT1-F1
#
_entry.id   AF-A0AAD5YFT1-F1
#
_cell.length_a   1.000
_cell.length_b   1.000
_cell.length_c   1.000
_cell.angle_alpha   90.00
_cell.angle_beta   90.00
_cell.angle_gamma   90.00
#
_symmetry.space_group_name_H-M   'P 1'
#
loop_
_entity.id
_entity.type
_entity.pdbx_description
1 polymer ?
#
loop_
_entity_poly.entity_id
_entity_poly.type
_entity_poly.pdbx_seq_one_letter_code
_entity_poly.pdbx_strand_id
1 'polypeptide(L)'
;MRSAFYTLLVFVSGAVFVTAAPTPIPAPGTVGHYALVARAPQGPGDATSGDSSEVSGGGVTNDGDTILNGDNTGGEGGETTSGAATGGDDVSGLTGGGTAQSGKTGDALGGAVENNGGDITNAGTNQGGAGGTATTGIATGGAGRRKRADGGSATSGGSGNVDGGGIDNESTGDLDNTDGTNTGGIGGDTLSGDALGGNGSDGGAGGDATSGTAGTSTGGSITNKGTTVTNTGAANTGGAGGSSTSGSATAGNSG
;
A
#
# COMPACT_ATOMS: atom_id res chain seq x y z
N MET A 1 75.11 4.83 17.67
CA MET A 1 73.78 4.20 17.68
C MET A 1 72.75 5.31 17.66
N ARG A 2 71.99 5.47 16.57
CA ARG A 2 70.96 6.52 16.42
C ARG A 2 69.59 5.88 16.64
N SER A 3 68.93 6.19 17.75
CA SER A 3 67.55 5.77 18.00
C SER A 3 66.60 6.63 17.20
N ALA A 4 65.82 6.02 16.32
CA ALA A 4 64.67 6.63 15.67
C ALA A 4 63.46 6.51 16.60
N PHE A 5 62.87 7.65 16.98
CA PHE A 5 61.59 7.69 17.67
C PHE A 5 60.48 7.69 16.61
N TYR A 6 59.65 6.65 16.62
CA TYR A 6 58.43 6.59 15.82
C TYR A 6 57.27 7.18 16.62
N THR A 7 56.72 8.29 16.13
CA THR A 7 55.50 8.90 16.67
C THR A 7 54.30 8.15 16.10
N LEU A 8 53.58 7.43 16.96
CA LEU A 8 52.32 6.77 16.64
C LEU A 8 51.20 7.83 16.60
N LEU A 9 50.65 8.09 15.42
CA LEU A 9 49.52 8.98 15.22
C LEU A 9 48.22 8.15 15.24
N VAL A 10 47.42 8.30 16.29
CA VAL A 10 46.13 7.62 16.44
C VAL A 10 45.04 8.54 15.90
N PHE A 11 44.38 8.14 14.81
CA PHE A 11 43.18 8.80 14.31
C PHE A 11 41.95 8.20 15.01
N VAL A 12 41.27 9.02 15.81
CA VAL A 12 39.97 8.67 16.40
C VAL A 12 38.90 9.17 15.42
N SER A 13 38.32 8.25 14.64
CA SER A 13 37.15 8.54 13.81
C SER A 13 35.91 8.54 14.69
N GLY A 14 35.35 9.72 14.94
CA GLY A 14 34.09 9.87 15.68
C GLY A 14 32.91 9.64 14.73
N ALA A 15 32.15 8.56 14.95
CA ALA A 15 30.89 8.35 14.27
C ALA A 15 29.87 9.41 14.73
N VAL A 16 29.36 10.19 13.78
CA VAL A 16 28.29 11.16 14.03
C VAL A 16 26.96 10.46 13.78
N PHE A 17 26.23 10.14 14.85
CA PHE A 17 24.87 9.62 14.76
C PHE A 17 23.90 10.78 14.57
N VAL A 18 23.34 10.91 13.37
CA VAL A 18 22.25 11.85 13.08
C VAL A 18 20.94 11.12 13.37
N THR A 19 20.34 11.39 14.53
CA THR A 19 18.99 10.91 14.84
C THR A 19 17.98 11.84 14.18
N ALA A 20 17.30 11.38 13.13
CA ALA A 20 16.17 12.11 12.57
C ALA A 20 15.03 12.20 13.61
N ALA A 21 14.52 13.40 13.83
CA ALA A 21 13.36 13.58 14.69
C ALA A 21 12.12 12.96 14.02
N PRO A 22 11.23 12.27 14.76
CA PRO A 22 10.02 11.72 14.19
C PRO A 22 9.16 12.83 13.59
N THR A 23 8.70 12.62 12.37
CA THR A 23 7.77 13.53 11.70
C THR A 23 6.44 13.55 12.45
N PRO A 24 5.87 14.73 12.73
CA PRO A 24 4.61 14.82 13.44
C PRO A 24 3.48 14.19 12.61
N ILE A 25 2.73 13.28 13.23
CA ILE A 25 1.53 12.69 12.66
C ILE A 25 0.50 13.82 12.48
N PRO A 26 -0.06 14.04 11.28
CA PRO A 26 -1.07 15.06 11.06
C PRO A 26 -2.30 14.79 11.92
N ALA A 27 -2.78 15.84 12.60
CA ALA A 27 -3.96 15.73 13.45
C ALA A 27 -5.19 15.34 12.61
N PRO A 28 -6.09 14.47 13.14
CA PRO A 28 -7.35 14.16 12.49
C PRO A 28 -8.12 15.44 12.16
N GLY A 29 -8.48 15.62 10.89
CA GLY A 29 -9.26 16.77 10.45
C GLY A 29 -10.62 16.79 11.15
N THR A 30 -11.05 17.98 11.59
CA THR A 30 -12.37 18.20 12.17
C THR A 30 -13.46 17.84 11.17
N VAL A 31 -14.23 16.78 11.43
CA VAL A 31 -15.40 16.42 10.63
C VAL A 31 -16.46 17.51 10.81
N GLY A 32 -16.75 18.25 9.74
CA GLY A 32 -17.75 19.31 9.74
C GLY A 32 -19.15 18.77 10.05
N HIS A 33 -19.81 19.33 11.07
CA HIS A 33 -21.22 19.07 11.36
C HIS A 33 -22.11 19.61 10.23
N TYR A 34 -22.79 18.71 9.52
CA TYR A 34 -23.79 19.07 8.51
C TYR A 34 -25.06 19.63 9.18
N ALA A 35 -25.46 20.84 8.80
CA ALA A 35 -26.74 21.43 9.16
C ALA A 35 -27.88 20.70 8.41
N LEU A 36 -28.84 20.16 9.17
CA LEU A 36 -30.06 19.52 8.64
C LEU A 36 -30.99 20.59 8.04
N VAL A 37 -30.88 20.79 6.72
CA VAL A 37 -31.86 21.54 5.92
C VAL A 37 -32.95 20.57 5.46
N ALA A 38 -34.21 20.82 5.83
CA ALA A 38 -35.35 20.02 5.38
C ALA A 38 -35.52 20.18 3.85
N ARG A 39 -35.09 19.17 3.08
CA ARG A 39 -35.25 19.08 1.62
C ARG A 39 -36.60 18.42 1.27
N ALA A 40 -37.21 18.92 0.19
CA ALA A 40 -38.34 18.32 -0.54
C ALA A 40 -38.08 16.82 -0.86
N PRO A 41 -39.09 15.97 -1.15
CA PRO A 41 -38.89 14.53 -1.32
C PRO A 41 -37.92 14.28 -2.47
N GLN A 42 -36.66 14.06 -2.10
CA GLN A 42 -35.61 13.70 -3.02
C GLN A 42 -35.93 12.27 -3.48
N GLY A 43 -35.73 11.99 -4.76
CA GLY A 43 -35.63 10.60 -5.20
C GLY A 43 -34.55 9.85 -4.41
N PRO A 44 -34.42 8.54 -4.62
CA PRO A 44 -33.36 7.76 -3.99
C PRO A 44 -32.02 8.43 -4.26
N GLY A 45 -31.32 8.81 -3.19
CA GLY A 45 -30.03 9.48 -3.31
C GLY A 45 -28.94 8.48 -3.64
N ASP A 46 -28.18 8.72 -4.68
CA ASP A 46 -26.94 7.97 -4.93
C ASP A 46 -25.88 8.32 -3.88
N ALA A 47 -25.08 7.34 -3.49
CA ALA A 47 -23.98 7.53 -2.54
C ALA A 47 -22.65 7.14 -3.17
N THR A 48 -21.66 8.03 -3.04
CA THR A 48 -20.28 7.79 -3.48
C THR A 48 -19.33 8.10 -2.34
N SER A 49 -18.41 7.20 -2.02
CA SER A 49 -17.29 7.51 -1.13
C SER A 49 -16.08 7.98 -1.95
N GLY A 50 -15.23 8.81 -1.34
CA GLY A 50 -13.97 9.23 -1.98
C GLY A 50 -12.94 8.10 -2.05
N ASP A 51 -12.02 8.25 -3.00
CA ASP A 51 -10.80 7.45 -3.11
C ASP A 51 -9.80 7.84 -2.00
N SER A 52 -8.92 6.93 -1.60
CA SER A 52 -7.79 7.22 -0.70
C SER A 52 -6.47 7.33 -1.48
N SER A 53 -5.53 8.12 -0.95
CA SER A 53 -4.22 8.36 -1.54
C SER A 53 -3.22 7.24 -1.26
N GLU A 54 -2.12 7.21 -2.01
CA GLU A 54 -0.97 6.31 -1.85
C GLU A 54 -0.17 6.62 -0.58
N VAL A 55 0.41 5.60 0.06
CA VAL A 55 1.32 5.73 1.22
C VAL A 55 2.53 4.81 1.04
N SER A 56 3.69 5.36 0.64
CA SER A 56 4.93 4.61 0.47
C SER A 56 5.87 4.72 1.67
N GLY A 57 6.56 3.61 1.97
CA GLY A 57 7.69 3.60 2.88
C GLY A 57 8.90 4.32 2.28
N GLY A 58 9.55 5.19 3.06
CA GLY A 58 10.75 5.91 2.60
C GLY A 58 11.91 4.96 2.27
N GLY A 59 12.65 5.24 1.19
CA GLY A 59 13.83 4.44 0.80
C GLY A 59 15.13 4.88 1.48
N VAL A 60 16.14 4.02 1.38
CA VAL A 60 17.53 4.32 1.75
C VAL A 60 18.39 4.29 0.49
N THR A 61 19.08 5.40 0.18
CA THR A 61 20.00 5.50 -0.96
C THR A 61 21.40 5.84 -0.44
N ASN A 62 22.38 5.01 -0.76
CA ASN A 62 23.79 5.25 -0.47
C ASN A 62 24.56 5.37 -1.79
N ASP A 63 25.15 6.55 -2.05
CA ASP A 63 25.95 6.81 -3.26
C ASP A 63 27.41 7.14 -2.90
N GLY A 64 28.38 6.50 -3.55
CA GLY A 64 29.80 6.82 -3.33
C GLY A 64 30.81 5.91 -4.04
N ASP A 65 32.06 6.37 -4.17
CA ASP A 65 33.14 5.62 -4.84
C ASP A 65 33.53 4.33 -4.09
N THR A 66 33.41 4.32 -2.76
CA THR A 66 33.56 3.11 -1.94
C THR A 66 32.50 3.13 -0.85
N ILE A 67 31.64 2.11 -0.85
CA ILE A 67 30.55 1.98 0.12
C ILE A 67 30.86 0.80 1.03
N LEU A 68 31.08 1.09 2.32
CA LEU A 68 31.04 0.08 3.38
C LEU A 68 29.64 0.12 4.00
N ASN A 69 28.79 -0.79 3.56
CA ASN A 69 27.40 -0.78 3.93
C ASN A 69 27.17 -1.56 5.23
N GLY A 70 26.59 -0.88 6.23
CA GLY A 70 26.15 -1.48 7.50
C GLY A 70 24.73 -2.04 7.40
N ASP A 71 23.97 -1.98 8.50
CA ASP A 71 22.56 -2.37 8.48
C ASP A 71 21.69 -1.25 7.86
N ASN A 72 20.91 -1.57 6.82
CA ASN A 72 19.93 -0.65 6.22
C ASN A 72 18.56 -1.30 6.14
N THR A 73 17.52 -0.53 6.45
CA THR A 73 16.13 -0.99 6.37
C THR A 73 15.31 0.07 5.67
N GLY A 74 14.68 -0.30 4.55
CA GLY A 74 13.67 0.53 3.90
C GLY A 74 12.43 0.70 4.80
N GLY A 75 11.76 1.84 4.71
CA GLY A 75 10.53 2.09 5.46
C GLY A 75 9.39 1.17 5.02
N GLU A 76 8.48 0.83 5.93
CA GLU A 76 7.30 0.01 5.61
C GLU A 76 6.24 0.83 4.86
N GLY A 77 5.46 0.17 4.02
CA GLY A 77 4.26 0.73 3.40
C GLY A 77 3.18 1.01 4.46
N GLY A 78 2.36 2.04 4.23
CA GLY A 78 1.32 2.44 5.17
C GLY A 78 0.01 1.67 5.04
N GLU A 79 -1.05 2.17 5.67
CA GLU A 79 -2.41 1.65 5.49
C GLU A 79 -3.22 2.61 4.62
N THR A 80 -3.86 2.10 3.56
CA THR A 80 -4.80 2.84 2.73
C THR A 80 -6.20 2.23 2.85
N THR A 81 -7.19 3.06 3.17
CA THR A 81 -8.59 2.61 3.32
C THR A 81 -9.53 3.59 2.64
N SER A 82 -10.43 3.09 1.79
CA SER A 82 -11.50 3.89 1.20
C SER A 82 -12.80 3.75 1.99
N GLY A 83 -13.68 4.74 1.90
CA GLY A 83 -14.95 4.74 2.62
C GLY A 83 -15.95 3.70 2.08
N ALA A 84 -16.93 3.31 2.91
CA ALA A 84 -18.10 2.57 2.45
C ALA A 84 -19.14 3.50 1.81
N ALA A 85 -19.99 2.97 0.95
CA ALA A 85 -21.10 3.71 0.33
C ALA A 85 -22.42 2.93 0.42
N THR A 86 -23.51 3.63 0.73
CA THR A 86 -24.86 3.04 0.83
C THR A 86 -25.86 3.91 0.09
N GLY A 87 -26.48 3.36 -0.95
CA GLY A 87 -27.47 4.04 -1.78
C GLY A 87 -28.77 4.25 -1.00
N GLY A 88 -29.41 5.38 -1.22
CA GLY A 88 -30.67 5.72 -0.58
C GLY A 88 -31.82 4.85 -1.09
N ASP A 89 -32.68 4.41 -0.19
CA ASP A 89 -33.91 3.70 -0.59
C ASP A 89 -34.87 4.64 -1.32
N ASP A 90 -35.58 4.10 -2.31
CA ASP A 90 -36.63 4.87 -2.98
C ASP A 90 -37.89 4.95 -2.11
N VAL A 91 -38.07 6.10 -1.45
CA VAL A 91 -39.29 6.45 -0.72
C VAL A 91 -40.33 7.15 -1.61
N SER A 92 -39.92 7.58 -2.80
CA SER A 92 -40.71 8.40 -3.72
C SER A 92 -41.43 7.60 -4.80
N GLY A 93 -41.01 6.33 -5.06
CA GLY A 93 -41.54 5.32 -6.01
C GLY A 93 -41.82 5.77 -7.41
N LEU A 94 -40.94 6.60 -7.95
CA LEU A 94 -40.93 6.98 -9.37
C LEU A 94 -39.64 6.53 -10.06
N THR A 95 -38.62 6.12 -9.30
CA THR A 95 -37.26 5.82 -9.79
C THR A 95 -36.66 4.82 -8.80
N GLY A 96 -36.31 3.59 -9.19
CA GLY A 96 -35.84 2.50 -8.28
C GLY A 96 -34.71 2.88 -7.32
N GLY A 97 -34.34 1.96 -6.41
CA GLY A 97 -33.39 2.24 -5.32
C GLY A 97 -32.07 2.90 -5.75
N GLY A 98 -31.44 3.66 -4.85
CA GLY A 98 -30.26 4.47 -5.14
C GLY A 98 -29.01 3.64 -5.35
N THR A 99 -28.11 4.11 -6.21
CA THR A 99 -26.85 3.44 -6.51
C THR A 99 -25.80 3.74 -5.45
N ALA A 100 -24.98 2.74 -5.11
CA ALA A 100 -23.84 2.91 -4.21
C ALA A 100 -22.52 2.63 -4.92
N GLN A 101 -21.54 3.52 -4.73
CA GLN A 101 -20.19 3.33 -5.21
C GLN A 101 -19.16 3.61 -4.11
N SER A 102 -18.39 2.61 -3.70
CA SER A 102 -17.23 2.86 -2.84
C SER A 102 -16.02 3.28 -3.66
N GLY A 103 -15.13 4.05 -3.02
CA GLY A 103 -13.90 4.55 -3.61
C GLY A 103 -12.83 3.48 -3.70
N LYS A 104 -11.80 3.73 -4.50
CA LYS A 104 -10.59 2.91 -4.61
C LYS A 104 -9.61 3.24 -3.49
N THR A 105 -8.73 2.30 -3.17
CA THR A 105 -7.55 2.62 -2.35
C THR A 105 -6.33 2.86 -3.20
N GLY A 106 -5.44 3.71 -2.69
CA GLY A 106 -4.09 3.89 -3.24
C GLY A 106 -3.14 2.78 -2.82
N ASP A 107 -1.97 2.77 -3.44
CA ASP A 107 -0.91 1.80 -3.19
C ASP A 107 -0.25 2.02 -1.81
N ALA A 108 0.20 0.94 -1.18
CA ALA A 108 0.98 0.98 0.05
C ALA A 108 2.28 0.17 -0.07
N LEU A 109 3.25 0.76 -0.77
CA LEU A 109 4.50 0.07 -1.14
C LEU A 109 5.57 0.18 -0.05
N GLY A 110 6.35 -0.89 0.11
CA GLY A 110 7.55 -0.88 0.94
C GLY A 110 8.69 -0.08 0.31
N GLY A 111 9.53 0.51 1.15
CA GLY A 111 10.69 1.32 0.75
C GLY A 111 11.87 0.46 0.27
N ALA A 112 12.55 0.93 -0.78
CA ALA A 112 13.71 0.24 -1.33
C ALA A 112 15.02 0.59 -0.59
N VAL A 113 16.03 -0.27 -0.74
CA VAL A 113 17.43 0.03 -0.39
C VAL A 113 18.25 0.02 -1.67
N GLU A 114 18.87 1.14 -2.01
CA GLU A 114 19.68 1.33 -3.21
C GLU A 114 21.12 1.70 -2.81
N ASN A 115 22.10 0.93 -3.29
CA ASN A 115 23.52 1.22 -3.09
C ASN A 115 24.21 1.35 -4.45
N ASN A 116 24.64 2.56 -4.82
CA ASN A 116 25.28 2.81 -6.11
C ASN A 116 26.72 3.33 -5.93
N GLY A 117 27.70 2.63 -6.48
CA GLY A 117 29.09 3.02 -6.22
C GLY A 117 30.19 2.42 -7.07
N GLY A 118 31.42 2.78 -6.71
CA GLY A 118 32.65 2.21 -7.26
C GLY A 118 32.84 0.78 -6.76
N ASP A 119 33.33 0.61 -5.54
CA ASP A 119 33.36 -0.68 -4.85
C ASP A 119 32.31 -0.71 -3.73
N ILE A 120 31.57 -1.82 -3.63
CA ILE A 120 30.53 -2.01 -2.61
C ILE A 120 30.88 -3.22 -1.76
N THR A 121 31.07 -3.00 -0.46
CA THR A 121 31.20 -4.07 0.54
C THR A 121 30.03 -4.01 1.49
N ASN A 122 29.23 -5.05 1.51
CA ASN A 122 28.08 -5.16 2.37
C ASN A 122 28.43 -6.03 3.59
N ALA A 123 28.67 -5.37 4.71
CA ALA A 123 29.10 -6.00 5.96
C ALA A 123 27.95 -6.17 6.96
N GLY A 124 26.75 -5.67 6.65
CA GLY A 124 25.55 -5.72 7.49
C GLY A 124 24.32 -6.32 6.81
N THR A 125 23.15 -6.08 7.40
CA THR A 125 21.84 -6.55 6.92
C THR A 125 21.15 -5.46 6.12
N ASN A 126 20.90 -5.69 4.84
CA ASN A 126 20.00 -4.85 4.06
C ASN A 126 18.64 -5.52 3.96
N GLN A 127 17.60 -4.77 4.27
CA GLN A 127 16.22 -5.22 4.21
C GLN A 127 15.36 -4.21 3.46
N GLY A 128 14.67 -4.66 2.41
CA GLY A 128 13.60 -3.87 1.80
C GLY A 128 12.42 -3.73 2.76
N GLY A 129 11.74 -2.59 2.73
CA GLY A 129 10.55 -2.35 3.55
C GLY A 129 9.42 -3.29 3.18
N ALA A 130 8.62 -3.73 4.14
CA ALA A 130 7.41 -4.49 3.85
C ALA A 130 6.37 -3.61 3.14
N GLY A 131 5.57 -4.20 2.26
CA GLY A 131 4.34 -3.58 1.77
C GLY A 131 3.31 -3.43 2.90
N GLY A 132 2.40 -2.48 2.71
CA GLY A 132 1.40 -2.10 3.71
C GLY A 132 0.07 -2.83 3.55
N THR A 133 -1.04 -2.16 3.82
CA THR A 133 -2.38 -2.75 3.67
C THR A 133 -3.27 -1.83 2.86
N ALA A 134 -3.96 -2.37 1.86
CA ALA A 134 -4.88 -1.63 1.00
C ALA A 134 -6.28 -2.26 1.02
N THR A 135 -7.24 -1.56 1.65
CA THR A 135 -8.62 -2.08 1.84
C THR A 135 -9.68 -1.13 1.30
N THR A 136 -10.50 -1.56 0.33
CA THR A 136 -11.64 -0.73 -0.11
C THR A 136 -12.92 -0.99 0.68
N GLY A 137 -13.76 0.06 0.77
CA GLY A 137 -15.04 -0.02 1.45
C GLY A 137 -16.10 -0.82 0.71
N ILE A 138 -17.13 -1.23 1.45
CA ILE A 138 -18.30 -1.98 0.94
C ILE A 138 -19.27 -1.01 0.23
N ALA A 139 -19.85 -1.46 -0.88
CA ALA A 139 -20.94 -0.77 -1.57
C ALA A 139 -22.27 -1.53 -1.42
N THR A 140 -23.35 -0.83 -1.05
CA THR A 140 -24.68 -1.42 -0.90
C THR A 140 -25.76 -0.57 -1.57
N GLY A 141 -26.42 -1.12 -2.59
CA GLY A 141 -27.49 -0.45 -3.32
C GLY A 141 -28.78 -0.35 -2.51
N GLY A 142 -29.55 0.72 -2.73
CA GLY A 142 -30.83 0.94 -2.04
C GLY A 142 -31.90 -0.03 -2.50
N ALA A 143 -32.84 -0.40 -1.62
CA ALA A 143 -33.96 -1.26 -2.00
C ALA A 143 -35.04 -0.47 -2.75
N GLY A 144 -35.64 -1.10 -3.77
CA GLY A 144 -36.91 -0.67 -4.35
C GLY A 144 -38.04 -1.09 -3.42
N ARG A 145 -38.77 -0.14 -2.82
CA ARG A 145 -39.77 -0.43 -1.77
C ARG A 145 -41.25 -0.37 -2.23
N ARG A 146 -41.52 -0.16 -3.52
CA ARG A 146 -42.88 0.01 -4.07
C ARG A 146 -43.09 -0.90 -5.29
N LYS A 147 -44.34 -1.26 -5.55
CA LYS A 147 -44.69 -2.21 -6.61
C LYS A 147 -44.04 -1.91 -7.98
N ARG A 148 -43.28 -2.89 -8.48
CA ARG A 148 -42.43 -2.85 -9.68
C ARG A 148 -41.25 -1.87 -9.59
N ALA A 149 -40.81 -1.49 -8.40
CA ALA A 149 -39.60 -0.70 -8.23
C ALA A 149 -38.38 -1.62 -8.28
N ASP A 150 -37.40 -1.22 -9.09
CA ASP A 150 -36.13 -1.91 -9.17
C ASP A 150 -35.27 -1.58 -7.95
N GLY A 151 -34.39 -2.50 -7.57
CA GLY A 151 -33.34 -2.26 -6.59
C GLY A 151 -32.18 -1.45 -7.20
N GLY A 152 -31.47 -0.72 -6.34
CA GLY A 152 -30.30 0.06 -6.73
C GLY A 152 -29.06 -0.80 -6.90
N SER A 153 -28.18 -0.43 -7.83
CA SER A 153 -26.95 -1.17 -8.07
C SER A 153 -25.85 -0.81 -7.07
N ALA A 154 -24.89 -1.71 -6.87
CA ALA A 154 -23.72 -1.50 -6.03
C ALA A 154 -22.43 -1.83 -6.76
N THR A 155 -21.45 -0.93 -6.66
CA THR A 155 -20.10 -1.13 -7.21
C THR A 155 -19.07 -0.82 -6.14
N SER A 156 -18.27 -1.80 -5.73
CA SER A 156 -17.15 -1.52 -4.82
C SER A 156 -15.89 -1.12 -5.58
N GLY A 157 -15.03 -0.31 -4.95
CA GLY A 157 -13.73 0.08 -5.48
C GLY A 157 -12.72 -1.08 -5.46
N GLY A 158 -11.72 -1.02 -6.33
CA GLY A 158 -10.57 -1.92 -6.30
C GLY A 158 -9.49 -1.46 -5.31
N SER A 159 -8.78 -2.40 -4.70
CA SER A 159 -7.67 -2.06 -3.80
C SER A 159 -6.37 -1.79 -4.56
N GLY A 160 -5.54 -0.91 -4.00
CA GLY A 160 -4.19 -0.61 -4.50
C GLY A 160 -3.17 -1.73 -4.25
N ASN A 161 -1.99 -1.59 -4.84
CA ASN A 161 -0.87 -2.53 -4.71
C ASN A 161 -0.13 -2.35 -3.40
N VAL A 162 0.41 -3.43 -2.85
CA VAL A 162 1.13 -3.45 -1.56
C VAL A 162 2.45 -4.20 -1.69
N ASP A 163 3.19 -3.97 -2.78
CA ASP A 163 4.42 -4.71 -3.01
C ASP A 163 5.52 -4.36 -1.98
N GLY A 164 6.35 -5.34 -1.64
CA GLY A 164 7.52 -5.14 -0.79
C GLY A 164 8.66 -4.42 -1.51
N GLY A 165 9.47 -3.68 -0.76
CA GLY A 165 10.62 -2.94 -1.27
C GLY A 165 11.75 -3.85 -1.76
N GLY A 166 12.38 -3.47 -2.87
CA GLY A 166 13.54 -4.17 -3.40
C GLY A 166 14.86 -3.74 -2.76
N ILE A 167 15.90 -4.53 -3.00
CA ILE A 167 17.30 -4.14 -2.74
C ILE A 167 18.02 -4.13 -4.09
N ASP A 168 18.59 -2.99 -4.46
CA ASP A 168 19.45 -2.87 -5.63
C ASP A 168 20.85 -2.45 -5.23
N ASN A 169 21.82 -3.29 -5.57
CA ASN A 169 23.23 -3.02 -5.36
C ASN A 169 23.91 -2.92 -6.73
N GLU A 170 24.20 -1.69 -7.17
CA GLU A 170 24.86 -1.43 -8.44
C GLU A 170 26.28 -0.88 -8.23
N SER A 171 27.26 -1.74 -8.45
CA SER A 171 28.68 -1.43 -8.42
C SER A 171 29.24 -1.25 -9.83
N THR A 172 30.13 -0.27 -10.01
CA THR A 172 30.94 -0.12 -11.24
C THR A 172 32.28 -0.85 -11.15
N GLY A 173 32.65 -1.30 -9.97
CA GLY A 173 33.79 -2.14 -9.62
C GLY A 173 33.33 -3.44 -8.95
N ASP A 174 34.00 -3.84 -7.87
CA ASP A 174 33.70 -5.09 -7.19
C ASP A 174 32.53 -4.92 -6.20
N LEU A 175 31.71 -5.96 -6.10
CA LEU A 175 30.59 -6.05 -5.17
C LEU A 175 30.78 -7.30 -4.30
N ASP A 176 30.93 -7.09 -3.00
CA ASP A 176 31.15 -8.15 -2.02
C ASP A 176 30.03 -8.18 -0.97
N ASN A 177 29.27 -9.29 -0.98
CA ASN A 177 28.22 -9.64 0.00
C ASN A 177 28.62 -10.89 0.81
N THR A 178 29.91 -11.10 1.05
CA THR A 178 30.41 -12.26 1.83
C THR A 178 29.98 -12.24 3.30
N ASP A 179 29.96 -11.06 3.92
CA ASP A 179 29.76 -10.92 5.37
C ASP A 179 28.35 -10.41 5.75
N GLY A 180 27.58 -9.89 4.79
CA GLY A 180 26.24 -9.34 4.98
C GLY A 180 25.09 -10.21 4.43
N THR A 181 23.85 -9.83 4.76
CA THR A 181 22.61 -10.47 4.24
C THR A 181 21.72 -9.46 3.54
N ASN A 182 21.15 -9.81 2.40
CA ASN A 182 20.13 -9.02 1.71
C ASN A 182 18.79 -9.76 1.76
N THR A 183 17.73 -9.10 2.23
CA THR A 183 16.36 -9.64 2.27
C THR A 183 15.38 -8.68 1.61
N GLY A 184 14.72 -9.10 0.54
CA GLY A 184 13.67 -8.30 -0.09
C GLY A 184 12.49 -8.08 0.86
N GLY A 185 11.80 -6.96 0.72
CA GLY A 185 10.61 -6.64 1.51
C GLY A 185 9.48 -7.64 1.25
N ILE A 186 8.68 -7.97 2.26
CA ILE A 186 7.52 -8.85 2.09
C ILE A 186 6.38 -8.03 1.47
N GLY A 187 5.61 -8.60 0.53
CA GLY A 187 4.38 -7.99 0.03
C GLY A 187 3.32 -7.92 1.14
N GLY A 188 2.51 -6.88 1.14
CA GLY A 188 1.46 -6.62 2.13
C GLY A 188 0.13 -7.31 1.84
N ASP A 189 -0.98 -6.77 2.35
CA ASP A 189 -2.32 -7.35 2.13
C ASP A 189 -3.24 -6.42 1.31
N THR A 190 -3.86 -6.94 0.26
CA THR A 190 -4.90 -6.23 -0.52
C THR A 190 -6.26 -6.89 -0.34
N LEU A 191 -7.26 -6.06 -0.05
CA LEU A 191 -8.66 -6.48 0.07
C LEU A 191 -9.56 -5.52 -0.70
N SER A 192 -10.23 -6.02 -1.75
CA SER A 192 -11.30 -5.24 -2.36
C SER A 192 -12.62 -5.46 -1.62
N GLY A 193 -13.47 -4.44 -1.60
CA GLY A 193 -14.71 -4.41 -0.84
C GLY A 193 -15.81 -5.24 -1.49
N ASP A 194 -16.80 -5.61 -0.69
CA ASP A 194 -17.99 -6.31 -1.17
C ASP A 194 -18.96 -5.34 -1.88
N ALA A 195 -19.72 -5.86 -2.83
CA ALA A 195 -20.81 -5.16 -3.50
C ALA A 195 -22.12 -5.93 -3.33
N LEU A 196 -23.15 -5.24 -2.83
CA LEU A 196 -24.48 -5.82 -2.59
C LEU A 196 -25.56 -5.00 -3.31
N GLY A 197 -26.17 -5.58 -4.33
CA GLY A 197 -27.28 -4.96 -5.06
C GLY A 197 -28.54 -4.88 -4.20
N GLY A 198 -29.33 -3.83 -4.38
CA GLY A 198 -30.59 -3.63 -3.69
C GLY A 198 -31.67 -4.57 -4.22
N ASN A 199 -32.62 -4.99 -3.38
CA ASN A 199 -33.74 -5.82 -3.84
C ASN A 199 -34.79 -4.98 -4.59
N GLY A 200 -35.41 -5.55 -5.63
CA GLY A 200 -36.63 -5.03 -6.24
C GLY A 200 -37.89 -5.42 -5.46
N SER A 201 -39.05 -4.88 -5.83
CA SER A 201 -40.35 -5.21 -5.21
C SER A 201 -41.51 -5.38 -6.20
N ASP A 202 -42.40 -6.33 -5.91
CA ASP A 202 -43.64 -6.70 -6.64
C ASP A 202 -43.57 -6.60 -8.18
N GLY A 203 -42.67 -7.36 -8.79
CA GLY A 203 -42.39 -7.39 -10.22
C GLY A 203 -41.23 -6.48 -10.68
N GLY A 204 -40.50 -5.87 -9.74
CA GLY A 204 -39.30 -5.06 -10.01
C GLY A 204 -38.03 -5.91 -9.99
N ALA A 205 -37.05 -5.55 -10.81
CA ALA A 205 -35.77 -6.23 -10.88
C ALA A 205 -34.92 -5.95 -9.63
N GLY A 206 -34.06 -6.90 -9.26
CA GLY A 206 -32.99 -6.63 -8.30
C GLY A 206 -31.91 -5.74 -8.93
N GLY A 207 -31.18 -5.00 -8.10
CA GLY A 207 -30.04 -4.21 -8.51
C GLY A 207 -28.81 -5.07 -8.77
N ASP A 208 -27.96 -4.63 -9.68
CA ASP A 208 -26.73 -5.33 -10.02
C ASP A 208 -25.66 -5.09 -8.95
N ALA A 209 -24.72 -6.03 -8.82
CA ALA A 209 -23.56 -5.89 -7.95
C ALA A 209 -22.28 -6.19 -8.70
N THR A 210 -21.27 -5.32 -8.56
CA THR A 210 -19.92 -5.51 -9.11
C THR A 210 -18.89 -5.25 -8.02
N SER A 211 -18.08 -6.26 -7.69
CA SER A 211 -16.96 -6.07 -6.76
C SER A 211 -15.71 -5.59 -7.50
N GLY A 212 -14.91 -4.77 -6.82
CA GLY A 212 -13.61 -4.30 -7.31
C GLY A 212 -12.56 -5.41 -7.33
N THR A 213 -11.49 -5.20 -8.06
CA THR A 213 -10.33 -6.11 -8.11
C THR A 213 -9.39 -5.89 -6.93
N ALA A 214 -8.78 -6.96 -6.43
CA ALA A 214 -7.67 -6.86 -5.48
C ALA A 214 -6.38 -6.42 -6.19
N GLY A 215 -5.59 -5.54 -5.55
CA GLY A 215 -4.26 -5.12 -6.02
C GLY A 215 -3.17 -6.18 -5.86
N THR A 216 -1.99 -5.97 -6.42
CA THR A 216 -0.87 -6.91 -6.32
C THR A 216 -0.22 -6.90 -4.93
N SER A 217 0.32 -8.05 -4.53
CA SER A 217 1.12 -8.21 -3.31
C SER A 217 2.36 -9.06 -3.58
N THR A 218 3.31 -8.47 -4.29
CA THR A 218 4.56 -9.11 -4.67
C THR A 218 5.62 -8.83 -3.60
N GLY A 219 6.46 -9.83 -3.31
CA GLY A 219 7.65 -9.60 -2.49
C GLY A 219 8.73 -8.83 -3.27
N GLY A 220 9.58 -8.12 -2.55
CA GLY A 220 10.70 -7.36 -3.08
C GLY A 220 11.76 -8.25 -3.70
N SER A 221 12.36 -7.76 -4.78
CA SER A 221 13.49 -8.41 -5.45
C SER A 221 14.82 -7.98 -4.86
N ILE A 222 15.87 -8.77 -5.13
CA ILE A 222 17.25 -8.39 -4.84
C ILE A 222 18.03 -8.45 -6.16
N THR A 223 18.63 -7.31 -6.54
CA THR A 223 19.49 -7.19 -7.71
C THR A 223 20.90 -6.85 -7.24
N ASN A 224 21.90 -7.57 -7.75
CA ASN A 224 23.31 -7.28 -7.51
C ASN A 224 24.03 -7.20 -8.86
N LYS A 225 24.70 -6.09 -9.14
CA LYS A 225 25.43 -5.83 -10.38
C LYS A 225 26.81 -5.26 -10.08
N GLY A 226 27.84 -5.75 -10.77
CA GLY A 226 29.24 -5.35 -10.58
C GLY A 226 30.15 -6.00 -11.61
N THR A 227 31.43 -5.59 -11.67
CA THR A 227 32.44 -6.28 -12.49
C THR A 227 32.75 -7.67 -11.95
N THR A 228 32.86 -7.76 -10.62
CA THR A 228 32.89 -9.02 -9.88
C THR A 228 31.81 -8.96 -8.81
N VAL A 229 31.00 -10.02 -8.71
CA VAL A 229 29.95 -10.14 -7.71
C VAL A 229 30.23 -11.38 -6.86
N THR A 230 30.61 -11.18 -5.61
CA THR A 230 30.87 -12.26 -4.65
C THR A 230 29.70 -12.36 -3.67
N ASN A 231 28.99 -13.50 -3.70
CA ASN A 231 27.87 -13.82 -2.82
C ASN A 231 28.12 -15.18 -2.16
N THR A 232 29.02 -15.24 -1.18
CA THR A 232 29.35 -16.51 -0.49
C THR A 232 28.90 -16.56 0.98
N GLY A 233 28.22 -15.51 1.46
CA GLY A 233 27.60 -15.39 2.80
C GLY A 233 26.13 -15.83 2.87
N ALA A 234 25.47 -15.53 3.99
CA ALA A 234 24.06 -15.88 4.23
C ALA A 234 23.12 -15.25 3.17
N ALA A 235 22.26 -16.10 2.61
CA ALA A 235 21.62 -15.97 1.30
C ALA A 235 20.88 -14.64 1.04
N ASN A 236 21.12 -14.08 -0.15
CA ASN A 236 20.17 -13.15 -0.79
C ASN A 236 18.80 -13.84 -0.86
N THR A 237 17.84 -13.37 -0.08
CA THR A 237 16.52 -13.97 0.01
C THR A 237 15.49 -12.98 -0.51
N GLY A 238 14.87 -13.29 -1.64
CA GLY A 238 13.76 -12.48 -2.15
C GLY A 238 12.63 -12.37 -1.14
N GLY A 239 11.87 -11.29 -1.22
CA GLY A 239 10.67 -11.11 -0.42
C GLY A 239 9.60 -12.14 -0.75
N ALA A 240 8.86 -12.59 0.25
CA ALA A 240 7.63 -13.34 0.03
C ALA A 240 6.54 -12.41 -0.53
N GLY A 241 5.69 -12.90 -1.42
CA GLY A 241 4.43 -12.22 -1.72
C GLY A 241 3.50 -12.24 -0.51
N GLY A 242 2.57 -11.29 -0.45
CA GLY A 242 1.53 -11.25 0.56
C GLY A 242 0.18 -11.75 0.02
N SER A 243 -0.91 -11.31 0.64
CA SER A 243 -2.26 -11.77 0.30
C SER A 243 -2.99 -10.80 -0.62
N SER A 244 -3.70 -11.32 -1.62
CA SER A 244 -4.62 -10.55 -2.46
C SER A 244 -5.99 -11.22 -2.46
N THR A 245 -7.00 -10.53 -1.92
CA THR A 245 -8.37 -11.06 -1.79
C THR A 245 -9.38 -10.11 -2.44
N SER A 246 -10.14 -10.63 -3.40
CA SER A 246 -11.24 -9.88 -4.00
C SER A 246 -12.51 -10.03 -3.17
N GLY A 247 -13.26 -8.93 -3.03
CA GLY A 247 -14.57 -8.90 -2.42
C GLY A 247 -15.64 -9.63 -3.25
N SER A 248 -16.73 -9.97 -2.58
CA SER A 248 -17.88 -10.67 -3.15
C SER A 248 -18.84 -9.70 -3.84
N ALA A 249 -19.46 -10.15 -4.93
CA ALA A 249 -20.55 -9.43 -5.60
C ALA A 249 -21.85 -10.24 -5.47
N THR A 250 -22.85 -9.69 -4.79
CA THR A 250 -24.16 -10.32 -4.63
C THR A 250 -25.24 -9.42 -5.21
N ALA A 251 -25.86 -9.85 -6.31
CA ALA A 251 -26.98 -9.13 -6.91
C ALA A 251 -28.21 -9.11 -5.99
N GLY A 252 -29.06 -8.10 -6.17
CA GLY A 252 -30.33 -8.00 -5.49
C GLY A 252 -31.35 -9.02 -6.00
N ASN A 253 -32.32 -9.35 -5.16
CA ASN A 253 -33.44 -10.22 -5.55
C ASN A 253 -34.48 -9.43 -6.34
N SER A 254 -35.07 -10.06 -7.37
CA SER A 254 -36.30 -9.56 -8.00
C SER A 254 -37.49 -9.77 -7.08
N GLY A 255 -38.42 -8.81 -7.08
CA GLY A 255 -39.68 -8.88 -6.31
C GLY A 255 -40.89 -9.25 -7.13
#